data_AF-A0A926E9W4-F1
#
_entry.id   AF-A0A926E9W4-F1
#
_cell.length_a   1.000
_cell.length_b   1.000
_cell.length_c   1.000
_cell.angle_alpha   90.00
_cell.angle_beta   90.00
_cell.angle_gamma   90.00
#
_symmetry.space_group_name_H-M   'P 1'
#
loop_
_entity.id
_entity.type
_entity.pdbx_description
1 polymer ?
#
loop_
_entity_poly.entity_id
_entity_poly.type
_entity_poly.pdbx_seq_one_letter_code
_entity_poly.pdbx_strand_id
1 'polypeptide(L)'
;MKKLFSLIISFIIAVSIVMPLTTTESNAAFSARTTVPSYSSAAGKTYYYTNNNIFYSSGYGPNQVKRSDGKYVTGNCTWYAYGRASEILGKNLNTNFRWDASRWWDINKQGNYYPYGSTPKVGAIACYDSHVAIVEKVVNGKPYVSESSWTLSASKPTTADQLVFHYGSPWSNSLKGYIYITDTDSSSSSEVKNVDYSVKITAKDLNMRTGPGTEYSRIGYVKKGTYKASQECGNWVKLADSGYWVCMSYVTKVNTSSENVVDTGTDANYRVKISAVNLNMRLGPSTSYKSKGYITPGNYTIIKTSGDWGKVKETGYWVALKYTSKINSSSSESSGNGSSSSSGTYKVEINTLALRMRTGPGTEYSMKGLLLIGTQCTIKANKNGWGQLAENGYWIKLSYTVPVDGEYNVKVTAKDLNMRTGPGIFYTRKGYIKPGTHTIVETDGGWGKVKSNGYWIKLSYTTKI
;
A
#
# COMPACT_ATOMS: atom_id res chain seq x y z
N MET A 1 -35.07 -61.14 46.65
CA MET A 1 -34.23 -60.59 47.74
C MET A 1 -33.33 -59.51 47.17
N LYS A 2 -33.40 -58.29 47.74
CA LYS A 2 -32.30 -57.35 48.06
C LYS A 2 -31.22 -57.13 46.98
N LYS A 3 -30.88 -55.92 46.50
CA LYS A 3 -31.02 -54.52 46.93
C LYS A 3 -30.73 -53.65 45.69
N LEU A 4 -31.56 -52.65 45.39
CA LEU A 4 -31.21 -51.21 45.49
C LEU A 4 -29.71 -50.89 45.53
N PHE A 5 -29.22 -50.21 44.49
CA PHE A 5 -28.39 -49.02 44.66
C PHE A 5 -28.74 -47.99 43.58
N SER A 6 -29.13 -46.82 44.08
CA SER A 6 -29.39 -45.58 43.37
C SER A 6 -28.09 -45.03 42.78
N LEU A 7 -28.13 -44.50 41.55
CA LEU A 7 -27.33 -43.32 41.22
C LEU A 7 -28.05 -42.52 40.13
N ILE A 8 -28.53 -41.35 40.54
CA ILE A 8 -29.06 -40.29 39.69
C ILE A 8 -27.91 -39.76 38.83
N ILE A 9 -28.00 -39.89 37.51
CA ILE A 9 -27.12 -39.17 36.58
C ILE A 9 -28.00 -38.30 35.68
N SER A 10 -27.90 -37.01 35.92
CA SER A 10 -28.49 -35.91 35.15
C SER A 10 -28.06 -36.01 33.69
N PHE A 11 -29.04 -36.09 32.78
CA PHE A 11 -28.83 -36.12 31.34
C PHE A 11 -28.69 -34.67 30.83
N ILE A 12 -27.50 -34.09 30.93
CA ILE A 12 -27.15 -32.86 30.19
C ILE A 12 -26.59 -33.30 28.84
N ILE A 13 -27.42 -33.21 27.80
CA ILE A 13 -26.98 -33.33 26.41
C ILE A 13 -26.18 -32.07 26.08
N ALA A 14 -24.88 -32.09 26.34
CA ALA A 14 -23.94 -31.15 25.76
C ALA A 14 -23.64 -31.64 24.34
N VAL A 15 -24.30 -31.04 23.34
CA VAL A 15 -23.97 -31.19 21.93
C VAL A 15 -22.50 -30.77 21.76
N SER A 16 -21.62 -31.75 21.67
CA SER A 16 -20.21 -31.55 21.36
C SER A 16 -20.11 -31.21 19.88
N ILE A 17 -20.26 -29.94 19.54
CA ILE A 17 -19.83 -29.44 18.24
C ILE A 17 -18.31 -29.57 18.24
N VAL A 18 -17.82 -30.64 17.59
CA VAL A 18 -16.44 -30.74 17.15
C VAL A 18 -16.24 -29.63 16.13
N MET A 19 -15.87 -28.45 16.62
CA MET A 19 -15.26 -27.47 15.74
C MET A 19 -13.90 -28.04 15.34
N PRO A 20 -13.59 -28.16 14.04
CA PRO A 20 -12.21 -28.40 13.66
C PRO A 20 -11.41 -27.24 14.24
N LEU A 21 -10.49 -27.57 15.15
CA LEU A 21 -9.44 -26.68 15.58
C LEU A 21 -8.64 -26.38 14.31
N THR A 22 -9.04 -25.34 13.59
CA THR A 22 -8.15 -24.70 12.64
C THR A 22 -7.07 -24.12 13.53
N THR A 23 -5.97 -24.87 13.66
CA THR A 23 -4.73 -24.32 14.15
C THR A 23 -4.41 -23.19 13.20
N THR A 24 -4.78 -21.98 13.60
CA THR A 24 -4.08 -20.80 13.16
C THR A 24 -2.63 -21.12 13.46
N GLU A 25 -1.81 -21.26 12.41
CA GLU A 25 -0.38 -21.31 12.57
C GLU A 25 -0.03 -20.06 13.37
N SER A 26 0.20 -20.25 14.66
CA SER A 26 0.84 -19.26 15.48
C SER A 26 2.12 -18.93 14.73
N ASN A 27 2.32 -17.65 14.40
CA ASN A 27 3.64 -17.11 14.21
C ASN A 27 4.45 -17.56 15.43
N ALA A 28 5.13 -18.70 15.34
CA ALA A 28 6.00 -19.18 16.38
C ALA A 28 7.02 -18.06 16.53
N ALA A 29 6.99 -17.38 17.67
CA ALA A 29 7.91 -16.30 17.96
C ALA A 29 9.33 -16.81 17.66
N PHE A 30 10.08 -16.07 16.85
CA PHE A 30 11.45 -16.43 16.48
C PHE A 30 12.21 -16.81 17.76
N SER A 31 12.60 -18.07 17.87
CA SER A 31 13.35 -18.59 19.02
C SER A 31 14.81 -18.74 18.62
N ALA A 32 15.67 -17.96 19.26
CA ALA A 32 17.09 -17.95 18.96
C ALA A 32 17.75 -19.30 19.26
N ARG A 33 18.60 -19.79 18.35
CA ARG A 33 19.42 -20.98 18.64
C ARG A 33 20.75 -20.60 19.28
N THR A 34 20.94 -21.05 20.51
CA THR A 34 22.22 -20.97 21.23
C THR A 34 22.96 -22.31 21.29
N THR A 35 22.35 -23.38 20.74
CA THR A 35 22.94 -24.71 20.57
C THR A 35 22.47 -25.32 19.24
N VAL A 36 23.24 -26.28 18.72
CA VAL A 36 22.85 -27.10 17.58
C VAL A 36 21.74 -28.08 17.99
N PRO A 37 20.72 -28.35 17.15
CA PRO A 37 19.68 -29.32 17.49
C PRO A 37 20.25 -30.73 17.69
N SER A 38 19.73 -31.47 18.66
CA SER A 38 20.05 -32.89 18.82
C SER A 38 19.57 -33.72 17.62
N TYR A 39 20.23 -34.85 17.34
CA TYR A 39 19.83 -35.77 16.28
C TYR A 39 18.37 -36.25 16.41
N SER A 40 17.88 -36.43 17.64
CA SER A 40 16.53 -36.93 17.94
C SER A 40 15.47 -35.83 18.06
N SER A 41 15.87 -34.55 18.06
CA SER A 41 14.92 -33.42 18.11
C SER A 41 14.07 -33.34 16.85
N ALA A 42 12.87 -32.77 16.95
CA ALA A 42 11.99 -32.56 15.81
C ALA A 42 12.68 -31.70 14.74
N ALA A 43 13.30 -30.58 15.13
CA ALA A 43 14.06 -29.73 14.22
C ALA A 43 15.24 -30.47 13.57
N GLY A 44 16.01 -31.24 14.37
CA GLY A 44 17.14 -32.03 13.88
C GLY A 44 16.74 -32.99 12.77
N LYS A 45 15.68 -33.78 12.99
CA LYS A 45 15.13 -34.73 12.01
C LYS A 45 14.52 -34.06 10.78
N THR A 46 13.95 -32.87 10.92
CA THR A 46 13.21 -32.22 9.83
C THR A 46 14.08 -31.34 8.93
N TYR A 47 15.13 -30.70 9.48
CA TYR A 47 15.86 -29.65 8.75
C TYR A 47 17.39 -29.80 8.72
N TYR A 48 18.00 -30.56 9.62
CA TYR A 48 19.46 -30.61 9.76
C TYR A 48 20.04 -31.96 9.33
N TYR A 49 19.54 -33.06 9.89
CA TYR A 49 20.09 -34.41 9.70
C TYR A 49 19.20 -35.26 8.81
N THR A 50 18.85 -34.71 7.64
CA THR A 50 17.85 -35.29 6.75
C THR A 50 18.18 -35.02 5.30
N ASN A 51 17.62 -35.84 4.41
CA ASN A 51 17.80 -35.69 2.97
C ASN A 51 17.16 -34.42 2.40
N ASN A 52 16.27 -33.76 3.15
CA ASN A 52 15.74 -32.44 2.80
C ASN A 52 16.80 -31.33 2.89
N ASN A 53 17.85 -31.54 3.69
CA ASN A 53 19.01 -30.67 3.72
C ASN A 53 20.00 -31.13 2.65
N ILE A 54 20.13 -30.34 1.58
CA ILE A 54 20.90 -30.70 0.39
C ILE A 54 22.39 -30.93 0.68
N PHE A 55 22.93 -30.29 1.72
CA PHE A 55 24.34 -30.48 2.13
C PHE A 55 24.49 -31.75 2.94
N TYR A 56 23.52 -32.09 3.78
CA TYR A 56 23.51 -33.35 4.50
C TYR A 56 23.39 -34.54 3.54
N SER A 57 22.42 -34.50 2.61
CA SER A 57 22.20 -35.55 1.61
C SER A 57 23.40 -35.77 0.70
N SER A 58 24.13 -34.70 0.38
CA SER A 58 25.33 -34.74 -0.47
C SER A 58 26.62 -35.07 0.30
N GLY A 59 26.53 -35.37 1.60
CA GLY A 59 27.68 -35.73 2.44
C GLY A 59 28.60 -34.59 2.85
N TYR A 60 28.14 -33.35 2.72
CA TYR A 60 28.82 -32.14 3.19
C TYR A 60 28.30 -31.68 4.56
N GLY A 61 27.28 -32.33 5.13
CA GLY A 61 26.83 -32.14 6.51
C GLY A 61 27.33 -33.26 7.44
N PRO A 62 27.15 -33.12 8.77
CA PRO A 62 27.57 -34.12 9.75
C PRO A 62 26.73 -35.40 9.71
N ASN A 63 27.01 -36.26 8.73
CA ASN A 63 26.14 -37.39 8.38
C ASN A 63 26.54 -38.73 9.02
N GLN A 64 27.38 -38.73 10.06
CA GLN A 64 27.85 -39.94 10.77
C GLN A 64 28.51 -41.02 9.87
N VAL A 65 28.68 -40.74 8.58
CA VAL A 65 29.32 -41.59 7.59
C VAL A 65 30.77 -41.16 7.47
N LYS A 66 31.67 -42.15 7.45
CA LYS A 66 33.11 -41.92 7.29
C LYS A 66 33.40 -41.60 5.83
N ARG A 67 34.11 -40.51 5.57
CA ARG A 67 34.60 -40.15 4.24
C ARG A 67 35.70 -41.12 3.79
N SER A 68 36.04 -41.08 2.50
CA SER A 68 37.12 -41.88 1.91
C SER A 68 38.50 -41.61 2.54
N ASP A 69 38.73 -40.39 3.02
CA ASP A 69 39.94 -39.97 3.75
C ASP A 69 39.98 -40.47 5.21
N GLY A 70 39.00 -41.26 5.64
CA GLY A 70 38.93 -41.82 6.97
C GLY A 70 38.45 -40.84 8.05
N LYS A 71 37.93 -39.66 7.69
CA LYS A 71 37.41 -38.68 8.65
C LYS A 71 35.90 -38.53 8.57
N TYR A 72 35.30 -37.98 9.61
CA TYR A 72 33.88 -37.64 9.70
C TYR A 72 33.71 -36.13 9.57
N VAL A 73 32.70 -35.68 8.83
CA VAL A 73 32.30 -34.27 8.84
C VAL A 73 31.65 -33.97 10.18
N THR A 74 32.17 -32.98 10.91
CA THR A 74 31.63 -32.54 12.21
C THR A 74 31.15 -31.09 12.20
N GLY A 75 31.30 -30.39 11.08
CA GLY A 75 30.72 -29.07 10.89
C GLY A 75 30.79 -28.63 9.44
N ASN A 76 29.86 -27.75 9.06
CA ASN A 76 29.85 -27.04 7.79
C ASN A 76 28.87 -25.86 7.86
N CYS A 77 29.34 -24.66 7.53
CA CYS A 77 28.54 -23.44 7.55
C CYS A 77 27.29 -23.51 6.67
N THR A 78 27.38 -24.04 5.45
CA THR A 78 26.24 -24.07 4.51
C THR A 78 25.20 -25.10 4.94
N TRP A 79 25.63 -26.26 5.45
CA TRP A 79 24.74 -27.25 6.05
C TRP A 79 23.93 -26.66 7.21
N TYR A 80 24.62 -26.02 8.15
CA TYR A 80 23.98 -25.45 9.33
C TYR A 80 23.04 -24.31 8.94
N ALA A 81 23.53 -23.33 8.16
CA ALA A 81 22.74 -22.18 7.74
C ALA A 81 21.51 -22.60 6.91
N TYR A 82 21.65 -23.58 6.01
CA TYR A 82 20.52 -24.11 5.25
C TYR A 82 19.47 -24.75 6.16
N GLY A 83 19.90 -25.59 7.10
CA GLY A 83 19.01 -26.24 8.05
C GLY A 83 18.30 -25.24 8.96
N ARG A 84 19.04 -24.27 9.50
CA ARG A 84 18.49 -23.23 10.37
C ARG A 84 17.54 -22.29 9.63
N ALA A 85 17.90 -21.85 8.43
CA ALA A 85 17.01 -21.06 7.58
C ALA A 85 15.72 -21.81 7.26
N SER A 86 15.82 -23.10 6.94
CA SER A 86 14.65 -23.94 6.64
C SER A 86 13.73 -24.10 7.86
N GLU A 87 14.34 -24.26 9.04
CA GLU A 87 13.60 -24.32 10.29
C GLU A 87 12.85 -23.03 10.60
N ILE A 88 13.50 -21.87 10.43
CA ILE A 88 12.89 -20.54 10.62
C ILE A 88 11.70 -20.36 9.68
N LEU A 89 11.82 -20.82 8.44
CA LEU A 89 10.78 -20.72 7.41
C LEU A 89 9.65 -21.74 7.59
N GLY A 90 9.82 -22.76 8.42
CA GLY A 90 8.94 -23.93 8.49
C GLY A 90 8.97 -24.82 7.24
N LYS A 91 9.80 -24.49 6.23
CA LYS A 91 9.92 -25.18 4.94
C LYS A 91 11.37 -25.12 4.44
N ASN A 92 11.74 -25.99 3.50
CA ASN A 92 13.08 -25.95 2.91
C ASN A 92 13.43 -24.56 2.35
N LEU A 93 14.64 -24.08 2.66
CA LEU A 93 15.23 -22.92 1.99
C LEU A 93 15.30 -23.18 0.48
N ASN A 94 15.25 -22.12 -0.31
CA ASN A 94 15.37 -22.22 -1.77
C ASN A 94 16.62 -23.04 -2.16
N THR A 95 16.41 -24.10 -2.95
CA THR A 95 17.46 -25.07 -3.32
C THR A 95 18.54 -24.49 -4.25
N ASN A 96 18.36 -23.24 -4.71
CA ASN A 96 19.42 -22.51 -5.40
C ASN A 96 20.55 -22.07 -4.48
N PHE A 97 20.34 -22.02 -3.16
CA PHE A 97 21.39 -21.87 -2.14
C PHE A 97 22.17 -23.17 -1.95
N ARG A 98 22.72 -23.67 -3.07
CA ARG A 98 23.63 -24.80 -3.18
C ARG A 98 25.06 -24.28 -3.36
N TRP A 99 26.04 -25.17 -3.22
CA TRP A 99 27.48 -24.87 -3.30
C TRP A 99 28.03 -24.06 -2.11
N ASP A 100 29.26 -23.60 -2.26
CA ASP A 100 30.04 -22.89 -1.24
C ASP A 100 29.37 -21.61 -0.74
N ALA A 101 29.60 -21.31 0.53
CA ALA A 101 29.08 -20.13 1.21
C ALA A 101 29.38 -18.81 0.47
N SER A 102 30.55 -18.72 -0.19
CA SER A 102 30.99 -17.55 -0.96
C SER A 102 30.01 -17.12 -2.05
N ARG A 103 29.26 -18.08 -2.60
CA ARG A 103 28.34 -17.90 -3.72
C ARG A 103 26.95 -17.45 -3.28
N TRP A 104 26.54 -17.67 -2.02
CA TRP A 104 25.15 -17.50 -1.59
C TRP A 104 24.65 -16.06 -1.77
N TRP A 105 25.50 -15.07 -1.51
CA TRP A 105 25.18 -13.66 -1.75
C TRP A 105 24.89 -13.38 -3.22
N ASP A 106 25.77 -13.83 -4.11
CA ASP A 106 25.66 -13.54 -5.54
C ASP A 106 24.54 -14.37 -6.19
N ILE A 107 24.34 -15.61 -5.76
CA ILE A 107 23.19 -16.44 -6.12
C ILE A 107 21.89 -15.74 -5.77
N ASN A 108 21.77 -15.20 -4.55
CA ASN A 108 20.58 -14.48 -4.14
C ASN A 108 20.35 -13.22 -4.98
N LYS A 109 21.41 -12.45 -5.26
CA LYS A 109 21.32 -11.24 -6.07
C LYS A 109 20.95 -11.53 -7.53
N GLN A 110 21.59 -12.52 -8.13
CA GLN A 110 21.37 -12.91 -9.53
C GLN A 110 19.99 -13.54 -9.72
N GLY A 111 19.59 -14.43 -8.81
CA GLY A 111 18.28 -15.07 -8.84
C GLY A 111 17.15 -14.23 -8.26
N ASN A 112 17.50 -13.10 -7.62
CA ASN A 112 16.60 -12.22 -6.89
C ASN A 112 15.69 -12.98 -5.89
N TYR A 113 16.22 -13.98 -5.16
CA TYR A 113 15.38 -14.95 -4.44
C TYR A 113 14.73 -14.43 -3.14
N TYR A 114 15.45 -13.58 -2.43
CA TYR A 114 15.03 -12.96 -1.18
C TYR A 114 15.57 -11.52 -1.11
N PRO A 115 14.91 -10.61 -0.38
CA PRO A 115 15.46 -9.28 -0.14
C PRO A 115 16.83 -9.36 0.52
N TYR A 116 17.66 -8.35 0.28
CA TYR A 116 19.01 -8.30 0.84
C TYR A 116 19.42 -6.87 1.14
N GLY A 117 20.40 -6.70 2.03
CA GLY A 117 20.87 -5.39 2.44
C GLY A 117 22.06 -5.45 3.39
N SER A 118 22.40 -4.30 3.99
CA SER A 118 23.56 -4.15 4.88
C SER A 118 23.20 -4.10 6.37
N THR A 119 21.92 -4.05 6.72
CA THR A 119 21.47 -3.98 8.13
C THR A 119 21.19 -5.38 8.66
N PRO A 120 21.76 -5.80 9.81
CA PRO A 120 21.43 -7.09 10.40
C PRO A 120 19.97 -7.12 10.88
N LYS A 121 19.28 -8.22 10.60
CA LYS A 121 17.93 -8.50 11.08
C LYS A 121 17.89 -9.92 11.64
N VAL A 122 17.15 -10.10 12.73
CA VAL A 122 16.91 -11.43 13.30
C VAL A 122 16.26 -12.33 12.24
N GLY A 123 16.80 -13.55 12.09
CA GLY A 123 16.39 -14.52 11.09
C GLY A 123 17.06 -14.37 9.71
N ALA A 124 17.85 -13.31 9.49
CA ALA A 124 18.58 -13.14 8.24
C ALA A 124 19.78 -14.10 8.13
N ILE A 125 20.12 -14.47 6.89
CA ILE A 125 21.40 -15.12 6.59
C ILE A 125 22.45 -14.02 6.46
N ALA A 126 23.46 -14.01 7.32
CA ALA A 126 24.65 -13.20 7.16
C ALA A 126 25.60 -13.88 6.16
N CYS A 127 25.93 -13.19 5.07
CA CYS A 127 26.82 -13.69 4.03
C CYS A 127 28.17 -12.99 4.10
N TYR A 128 29.24 -13.79 4.10
CA TYR A 128 30.62 -13.35 4.09
C TYR A 128 31.33 -13.89 2.84
N ASP A 129 32.55 -13.41 2.56
CA ASP A 129 33.35 -13.85 1.41
C ASP A 129 33.52 -15.36 1.29
N SER A 130 33.62 -16.09 2.41
CA SER A 130 33.77 -17.55 2.43
C SER A 130 32.90 -18.24 3.49
N HIS A 131 31.92 -17.54 4.07
CA HIS A 131 31.16 -18.04 5.22
C HIS A 131 29.69 -17.59 5.17
N VAL A 132 28.83 -18.36 5.84
CA VAL A 132 27.43 -17.99 6.07
C VAL A 132 27.03 -18.35 7.50
N ALA A 133 26.22 -17.50 8.10
CA ALA A 133 25.71 -17.64 9.46
C ALA A 133 24.26 -17.15 9.55
N ILE A 134 23.54 -17.50 10.62
CA ILE A 134 22.17 -16.99 10.84
C ILE A 134 22.17 -15.97 11.97
N VAL A 135 21.56 -14.82 11.74
CA VAL A 135 21.41 -13.78 12.76
C VAL A 135 20.32 -14.20 13.75
N GLU A 136 20.72 -14.52 14.97
CA GLU A 136 19.81 -14.97 16.03
C GLU A 136 19.38 -13.80 16.94
N LYS A 137 20.21 -12.76 17.05
CA LYS A 137 19.92 -11.57 17.87
C LYS A 137 20.66 -10.35 17.31
N VAL A 138 20.11 -9.15 17.53
CA VAL A 138 20.79 -7.88 17.22
C VAL A 138 20.80 -7.02 18.48
N VAL A 139 21.98 -6.56 18.90
CA VAL A 139 22.16 -5.67 20.07
C VAL A 139 22.96 -4.46 19.63
N ASN A 140 22.40 -3.25 19.79
CA ASN A 140 23.06 -2.00 19.40
C ASN A 140 23.57 -2.02 17.94
N GLY A 141 22.79 -2.60 17.03
CA GLY A 141 23.14 -2.74 15.61
C GLY A 141 24.18 -3.83 15.30
N LYS A 142 24.69 -4.57 16.29
CA LYS A 142 25.64 -5.67 16.09
C LYS A 142 24.91 -7.03 16.10
N PRO A 143 25.13 -7.90 15.10
CA PRO A 143 24.51 -9.22 15.07
C PRO A 143 25.21 -10.18 16.04
N TYR A 144 24.43 -11.04 16.67
CA TYR A 144 24.86 -12.28 17.28
C TYR A 144 24.32 -13.41 16.40
N VAL A 145 25.19 -14.31 16.00
CA VAL A 145 24.90 -15.33 15.01
C VAL A 145 25.01 -16.73 15.58
N SER A 146 24.27 -17.66 14.99
CA SER A 146 24.51 -19.09 15.08
C SER A 146 25.24 -19.55 13.81
N GLU A 147 26.35 -20.26 13.98
CA GLU A 147 27.20 -20.68 12.87
C GLU A 147 27.93 -22.00 13.13
N SER A 148 28.41 -22.60 12.04
CA SER A 148 29.21 -23.82 12.02
C SER A 148 30.32 -23.65 10.98
N SER A 149 31.40 -24.42 11.04
CA SER A 149 32.53 -24.31 10.11
C SER A 149 32.92 -25.68 9.58
N TRP A 150 33.44 -25.71 8.34
CA TRP A 150 33.94 -26.95 7.74
C TRP A 150 34.99 -27.59 8.65
N THR A 151 34.63 -28.71 9.27
CA THR A 151 35.49 -29.38 10.25
C THR A 151 35.40 -30.89 10.04
N LEU A 152 36.57 -31.53 10.12
CA LEU A 152 36.72 -32.97 10.01
C LEU A 152 37.27 -33.54 11.32
N SER A 153 36.77 -34.69 11.73
CA SER A 153 37.21 -35.42 12.92
C SER A 153 37.64 -36.84 12.58
N ALA A 154 38.65 -37.36 13.26
CA ALA A 154 38.99 -38.79 13.19
C ALA A 154 37.94 -39.67 13.89
N SER A 155 37.27 -39.10 14.91
CA SER A 155 36.27 -39.78 15.73
C SER A 155 34.86 -39.49 15.22
N LYS A 156 34.02 -40.54 15.16
CA LYS A 156 32.61 -40.42 14.79
C LYS A 156 31.86 -39.59 15.84
N PRO A 157 31.12 -38.53 15.45
CA PRO A 157 30.24 -37.83 16.39
C PRO A 157 29.05 -38.74 16.75
N THR A 158 28.88 -39.02 18.04
CA THR A 158 27.78 -39.80 18.61
C THR A 158 26.64 -38.91 19.11
N THR A 159 26.94 -37.66 19.47
CA THR A 159 25.95 -36.65 19.89
C THR A 159 26.13 -35.34 19.12
N ALA A 160 25.07 -34.54 19.05
CA ALA A 160 25.10 -33.27 18.33
C ALA A 160 26.02 -32.23 18.99
N ASP A 161 26.25 -32.32 20.30
CA ASP A 161 27.15 -31.39 21.02
C ASP A 161 28.63 -31.57 20.63
N GLN A 162 28.97 -32.66 19.94
CA GLN A 162 30.30 -32.89 19.37
C GLN A 162 30.47 -32.25 17.98
N LEU A 163 29.42 -31.61 17.45
CA LEU A 163 29.46 -30.89 16.20
C LEU A 163 29.98 -29.47 16.43
N VAL A 164 30.72 -28.95 15.46
CA VAL A 164 31.22 -27.58 15.50
C VAL A 164 30.06 -26.62 15.36
N PHE A 165 29.84 -25.85 16.41
CA PHE A 165 28.77 -24.88 16.53
C PHE A 165 29.24 -23.70 17.38
N HIS A 166 28.79 -22.49 17.03
CA HIS A 166 29.00 -21.28 17.81
C HIS A 166 27.76 -20.41 17.82
N TYR A 167 27.46 -19.85 18.98
CA TYR A 167 26.51 -18.76 19.14
C TYR A 167 27.23 -17.57 19.77
N GLY A 168 27.26 -16.43 19.09
CA GLY A 168 27.97 -15.27 19.60
C GLY A 168 28.27 -14.22 18.54
N SER A 169 29.33 -13.45 18.77
CA SER A 169 29.84 -12.55 17.74
C SER A 169 30.34 -13.36 16.54
N PRO A 170 30.08 -12.94 15.29
CA PRO A 170 30.50 -13.69 14.11
C PRO A 170 32.01 -13.93 14.08
N TRP A 171 32.42 -15.12 13.63
CA TRP A 171 33.83 -15.45 13.42
C TRP A 171 34.47 -14.63 12.29
N SER A 172 33.70 -14.31 11.24
CA SER A 172 34.23 -13.60 10.07
C SER A 172 33.96 -12.10 10.11
N ASN A 173 34.96 -11.33 9.68
CA ASN A 173 34.87 -9.87 9.51
C ASN A 173 34.61 -9.45 8.06
N SER A 174 34.54 -10.38 7.11
CA SER A 174 34.44 -10.12 5.66
C SER A 174 32.99 -10.09 5.17
N LEU A 175 32.15 -9.27 5.79
CA LEU A 175 30.70 -9.24 5.54
C LEU A 175 30.37 -8.69 4.15
N LYS A 176 29.66 -9.47 3.34
CA LYS A 176 29.07 -9.04 2.05
C LYS A 176 27.71 -8.38 2.25
N GLY A 177 26.91 -8.92 3.17
CA GLY A 177 25.60 -8.39 3.52
C GLY A 177 24.68 -9.44 4.15
N TYR A 178 23.39 -9.13 4.24
CA TYR A 178 22.36 -9.97 4.84
C TYR A 178 21.27 -10.30 3.84
N ILE A 179 20.83 -11.56 3.83
CA ILE A 179 19.68 -12.04 3.05
C ILE A 179 18.50 -12.22 4.02
N TYR A 180 17.41 -11.50 3.76
CA TYR A 180 16.26 -11.40 4.65
C TYR A 180 15.21 -12.46 4.32
N ILE A 181 15.49 -13.71 4.68
CA ILE A 181 14.61 -14.86 4.35
C ILE A 181 13.22 -14.80 5.00
N THR A 182 13.11 -14.13 6.16
CA THR A 182 11.85 -13.91 6.88
C THR A 182 11.08 -12.69 6.39
N ASP A 183 11.74 -11.79 5.67
CA ASP A 183 11.07 -10.68 5.03
C ASP A 183 10.34 -11.28 3.84
N THR A 184 9.02 -11.40 3.96
CA THR A 184 8.15 -11.89 2.88
C THR A 184 8.14 -10.88 1.73
N ASP A 185 9.17 -10.95 0.90
CA ASP A 185 9.19 -10.51 -0.48
C ASP A 185 9.67 -11.74 -1.26
N SER A 186 8.80 -12.74 -1.33
CA SER A 186 9.04 -13.94 -2.11
C SER A 186 9.01 -13.55 -3.58
N SER A 187 10.17 -13.60 -4.21
CA SER A 187 10.31 -13.64 -5.65
C SER A 187 9.65 -14.91 -6.21
N SER A 188 8.35 -14.84 -6.43
CA SER A 188 7.91 -15.13 -7.79
C SER A 188 8.16 -13.84 -8.56
N SER A 189 8.78 -13.94 -9.74
CA SER A 189 8.70 -12.90 -10.75
C SER A 189 7.23 -12.57 -10.95
N SER A 190 6.74 -11.58 -10.22
CA SER A 190 5.34 -11.25 -10.19
C SER A 190 5.17 -10.21 -11.25
N GLU A 191 4.62 -10.64 -12.38
CA GLU A 191 4.06 -9.71 -13.34
C GLU A 191 3.22 -8.69 -12.58
N VAL A 192 3.36 -7.42 -12.96
CA VAL A 192 2.54 -6.36 -12.41
C VAL A 192 1.09 -6.64 -12.80
N LYS A 193 0.29 -7.10 -11.84
CA LYS A 193 -1.12 -7.39 -12.06
C LYS A 193 -1.92 -6.13 -11.83
N ASN A 194 -2.80 -5.79 -12.77
CA ASN A 194 -3.80 -4.77 -12.52
C ASN A 194 -4.83 -5.32 -11.54
N VAL A 195 -5.19 -4.51 -10.55
CA VAL A 195 -6.15 -4.86 -9.50
C VAL A 195 -7.13 -3.72 -9.29
N ASP A 196 -8.33 -4.05 -8.81
CA ASP A 196 -9.33 -3.08 -8.38
C ASP A 196 -9.94 -3.52 -7.05
N TYR A 197 -9.17 -3.35 -5.98
CA TYR A 197 -9.64 -3.50 -4.62
C TYR A 197 -9.08 -2.34 -3.76
N SER A 198 -9.46 -2.28 -2.49
CA SER A 198 -8.95 -1.25 -1.56
C SER A 198 -8.04 -1.86 -0.50
N VAL A 199 -7.03 -1.12 -0.05
CA VAL A 199 -6.19 -1.49 1.09
C VAL A 199 -6.41 -0.53 2.25
N LYS A 200 -6.44 -1.05 3.47
CA LYS A 200 -6.49 -0.25 4.69
C LYS A 200 -5.12 -0.27 5.35
N ILE A 201 -4.55 0.92 5.45
CA ILE A 201 -3.26 1.16 6.10
C ILE A 201 -3.56 1.50 7.56
N THR A 202 -3.00 0.71 8.47
CA THR A 202 -3.17 0.91 9.92
C THR A 202 -1.95 1.54 10.58
N ALA A 203 -0.78 1.47 9.93
CA ALA A 203 0.46 2.08 10.37
C ALA A 203 0.37 3.62 10.35
N LYS A 204 1.06 4.27 11.31
CA LYS A 204 1.07 5.73 11.46
C LYS A 204 1.77 6.42 10.29
N ASP A 205 2.90 5.86 9.84
CA ASP A 205 3.73 6.38 8.75
C ASP A 205 4.32 5.21 7.92
N LEU A 206 3.56 4.69 6.94
CA LEU A 206 4.05 3.61 6.08
C LEU A 206 4.88 4.17 4.91
N ASN A 207 6.09 3.65 4.70
CA ASN A 207 6.95 4.10 3.61
C ASN A 207 6.29 3.89 2.23
N MET A 208 6.29 4.94 1.40
CA MET A 208 5.94 4.88 -0.02
C MET A 208 7.21 4.84 -0.89
N ARG A 209 7.20 4.06 -1.96
CA ARG A 209 8.36 3.84 -2.85
C ARG A 209 8.04 3.97 -4.33
N THR A 210 9.07 4.26 -5.13
CA THR A 210 8.96 4.41 -6.59
C THR A 210 8.72 3.10 -7.35
N GLY A 211 8.95 1.96 -6.71
CA GLY A 211 8.72 0.62 -7.26
C GLY A 211 8.42 -0.43 -6.18
N PRO A 212 8.03 -1.65 -6.59
CA PRO A 212 7.57 -2.73 -5.72
C PRO A 212 8.75 -3.46 -5.06
N GLY A 213 9.42 -2.80 -4.13
CA GLY A 213 10.58 -3.36 -3.43
C GLY A 213 11.26 -2.35 -2.51
N THR A 214 12.07 -2.83 -1.56
CA THR A 214 12.79 -1.96 -0.61
C THR A 214 14.04 -1.30 -1.20
N GLU A 215 14.50 -1.79 -2.34
CA GLU A 215 15.57 -1.26 -3.18
C GLU A 215 15.16 0.00 -3.94
N TYR A 216 13.85 0.21 -4.17
CA TYR A 216 13.34 1.41 -4.82
C TYR A 216 13.32 2.60 -3.86
N SER A 217 13.62 3.79 -4.40
CA SER A 217 13.71 5.03 -3.65
C SER A 217 12.45 5.31 -2.82
N ARG A 218 12.64 5.59 -1.53
CA ARG A 218 11.58 6.08 -0.64
C ARG A 218 11.21 7.51 -1.01
N ILE A 219 9.95 7.76 -1.29
CA ILE A 219 9.43 9.08 -1.68
C ILE A 219 8.71 9.81 -0.53
N GLY A 220 8.42 9.10 0.56
CA GLY A 220 7.77 9.66 1.74
C GLY A 220 7.00 8.60 2.52
N TYR A 221 5.95 9.05 3.21
CA TYR A 221 5.08 8.22 4.03
C TYR A 221 3.62 8.38 3.60
N VAL A 222 2.84 7.30 3.69
CA VAL A 222 1.38 7.34 3.60
C VAL A 222 0.77 7.24 4.99
N LYS A 223 -0.26 8.06 5.24
CA LYS A 223 -1.00 8.09 6.51
C LYS A 223 -1.92 6.86 6.64
N LYS A 224 -2.41 6.65 7.86
CA LYS A 224 -3.50 5.69 8.14
C LYS A 224 -4.75 6.05 7.35
N GLY A 225 -5.35 5.07 6.67
CA GLY A 225 -6.54 5.30 5.83
C GLY A 225 -6.87 4.12 4.91
N THR A 226 -7.94 4.26 4.14
CA THR A 226 -8.31 3.29 3.09
C THR A 226 -7.99 3.89 1.73
N TYR A 227 -7.26 3.15 0.89
CA TYR A 227 -6.75 3.61 -0.40
C TYR A 227 -7.09 2.61 -1.50
N LYS A 228 -7.35 3.09 -2.70
CA LYS A 228 -7.54 2.24 -3.88
C LYS A 228 -6.21 1.66 -4.35
N ALA A 229 -6.20 0.37 -4.64
CA ALA A 229 -5.09 -0.32 -5.28
C ALA A 229 -5.30 -0.32 -6.79
N SER A 230 -4.25 -0.03 -7.57
CA SER A 230 -4.29 -0.12 -9.03
C SER A 230 -3.47 -1.30 -9.57
N GLN A 231 -2.37 -1.63 -8.89
CA GLN A 231 -1.47 -2.69 -9.31
C GLN A 231 -0.92 -3.44 -8.11
N GLU A 232 -0.63 -4.73 -8.29
CA GLU A 232 0.10 -5.57 -7.34
C GLU A 232 1.34 -6.15 -8.01
N CYS A 233 2.41 -6.27 -7.24
CA CYS A 233 3.64 -6.93 -7.64
C CYS A 233 4.30 -7.48 -6.37
N GLY A 234 4.38 -8.81 -6.26
CA GLY A 234 4.89 -9.48 -5.07
C GLY A 234 4.10 -9.10 -3.82
N ASN A 235 4.82 -8.72 -2.76
CA ASN A 235 4.23 -8.21 -1.53
C ASN A 235 4.04 -6.69 -1.54
N TRP A 236 3.89 -6.08 -2.71
CA TRP A 236 3.70 -4.64 -2.87
C TRP A 236 2.41 -4.32 -3.61
N VAL A 237 1.77 -3.25 -3.18
CA VAL A 237 0.57 -2.70 -3.82
C VAL A 237 0.81 -1.24 -4.22
N LYS A 238 0.46 -0.91 -5.45
CA LYS A 238 0.51 0.45 -5.97
C LYS A 238 -0.81 1.14 -5.66
N LEU A 239 -0.73 2.23 -4.90
CA LEU A 239 -1.88 3.05 -4.60
C LEU A 239 -2.29 3.85 -5.84
N ALA A 240 -3.55 3.77 -6.24
CA ALA A 240 -4.06 4.36 -7.48
C ALA A 240 -3.89 5.89 -7.51
N ASP A 241 -4.16 6.54 -6.38
CA ASP A 241 -4.11 8.00 -6.25
C ASP A 241 -2.67 8.52 -6.30
N SER A 242 -1.76 7.91 -5.54
CA SER A 242 -0.38 8.37 -5.44
C SER A 242 0.53 7.84 -6.55
N GLY A 243 0.19 6.69 -7.13
CA GLY A 243 1.03 6.00 -8.12
C GLY A 243 2.27 5.33 -7.53
N TYR A 244 2.37 5.24 -6.20
CA TYR A 244 3.53 4.68 -5.49
C TYR A 244 3.19 3.38 -4.77
N TRP A 245 4.25 2.63 -4.48
CA TRP A 245 4.16 1.29 -3.92
C TRP A 245 4.31 1.31 -2.40
N VAL A 246 3.47 0.53 -1.74
CA VAL A 246 3.52 0.30 -0.29
C VAL A 246 3.51 -1.21 -0.02
N CYS A 247 4.21 -1.61 1.05
CA CYS A 247 4.36 -3.03 1.38
C CYS A 247 3.05 -3.57 1.98
N MET A 248 2.56 -4.68 1.41
CA MET A 248 1.30 -5.30 1.80
C MET A 248 1.33 -5.90 3.20
N SER A 249 2.50 -6.20 3.78
CA SER A 249 2.63 -6.61 5.19
C SER A 249 2.11 -5.55 6.18
N TYR A 250 1.96 -4.30 5.75
CA TYR A 250 1.49 -3.19 6.60
C TYR A 250 0.09 -2.70 6.23
N VAL A 251 -0.62 -3.43 5.37
CA VAL A 251 -1.96 -3.07 4.93
C VAL A 251 -2.87 -4.29 5.02
N THR A 252 -4.15 -4.08 5.28
CA THR A 252 -5.15 -5.14 5.17
C THR A 252 -5.92 -4.97 3.88
N LYS A 253 -6.02 -6.04 3.09
CA LYS A 253 -6.91 -6.04 1.91
C LYS A 253 -8.33 -5.85 2.40
N VAL A 254 -8.93 -4.76 1.97
CA VAL A 254 -10.36 -4.53 2.12
C VAL A 254 -10.97 -5.11 0.86
N ASN A 255 -11.43 -6.36 0.97
CA ASN A 255 -12.39 -6.90 0.04
C ASN A 255 -13.65 -6.04 0.16
N THR A 256 -13.69 -4.99 -0.65
CA THR A 256 -14.97 -4.45 -1.05
C THR A 256 -15.50 -5.53 -1.95
N SER A 257 -16.42 -6.37 -1.44
CA SER A 257 -17.12 -7.36 -2.26
C SER A 257 -17.42 -6.70 -3.60
N SER A 258 -16.83 -7.25 -4.65
CA SER A 258 -17.08 -6.81 -6.01
C SER A 258 -18.57 -7.01 -6.25
N GLU A 259 -19.34 -5.96 -6.02
CA GLU A 259 -20.72 -5.92 -6.42
C GLU A 259 -20.69 -5.88 -7.95
N ASN A 260 -21.04 -7.01 -8.56
CA ASN A 260 -20.96 -7.21 -10.00
C ASN A 260 -21.64 -6.04 -10.73
N VAL A 261 -20.85 -5.30 -11.51
CA VAL A 261 -21.38 -4.39 -12.52
C VAL A 261 -22.04 -5.27 -13.57
N VAL A 262 -23.35 -5.13 -13.74
CA VAL A 262 -24.11 -5.92 -14.72
C VAL A 262 -24.04 -5.21 -16.06
N ASP A 263 -23.56 -5.92 -17.08
CA ASP A 263 -23.33 -5.38 -18.43
C ASP A 263 -24.33 -5.92 -19.47
N THR A 264 -25.63 -5.78 -19.18
CA THR A 264 -26.73 -6.38 -19.95
C THR A 264 -27.47 -5.36 -20.84
N GLY A 265 -26.74 -4.62 -21.67
CA GLY A 265 -27.34 -3.66 -22.61
C GLY A 265 -26.85 -3.81 -24.02
N THR A 266 -27.61 -3.23 -24.94
CA THR A 266 -27.26 -3.10 -26.34
C THR A 266 -26.23 -1.98 -26.50
N ASP A 267 -25.25 -2.19 -27.38
CA ASP A 267 -24.24 -1.18 -27.68
C ASP A 267 -24.88 0.10 -28.19
N ALA A 268 -24.33 1.22 -27.71
CA ALA A 268 -24.72 2.56 -28.09
C ALA A 268 -23.45 3.42 -28.20
N ASN A 269 -23.53 4.52 -28.94
CA ASN A 269 -22.43 5.50 -28.94
C ASN A 269 -22.99 6.88 -29.28
N TYR A 270 -23.52 7.56 -28.27
CA TYR A 270 -24.01 8.91 -28.41
C TYR A 270 -23.72 9.72 -27.15
N ARG A 271 -23.71 11.04 -27.30
CA ARG A 271 -23.43 11.95 -26.19
C ARG A 271 -24.73 12.44 -25.57
N VAL A 272 -24.67 12.66 -24.26
CA VAL A 272 -25.76 13.25 -23.48
C VAL A 272 -25.24 14.38 -22.61
N LYS A 273 -26.09 15.36 -22.34
CA LYS A 273 -25.90 16.36 -21.28
C LYS A 273 -26.72 15.96 -20.07
N ILE A 274 -26.09 15.96 -18.90
CA ILE A 274 -26.69 15.70 -17.60
C ILE A 274 -26.70 17.03 -16.84
N SER A 275 -27.88 17.54 -16.54
CA SER A 275 -28.04 18.78 -15.76
C SER A 275 -28.43 18.53 -14.30
N ALA A 276 -28.79 17.29 -13.95
CA ALA A 276 -29.21 16.91 -12.61
C ALA A 276 -28.02 16.90 -11.65
N VAL A 277 -28.14 17.63 -10.53
CA VAL A 277 -27.07 17.80 -9.53
C VAL A 277 -26.88 16.60 -8.61
N ASN A 278 -27.81 15.64 -8.60
CA ASN A 278 -27.79 14.44 -7.73
C ASN A 278 -28.27 13.18 -8.48
N LEU A 279 -27.85 12.97 -9.73
CA LEU A 279 -28.26 11.78 -10.48
C LEU A 279 -27.47 10.55 -9.99
N ASN A 280 -28.17 9.53 -9.48
CA ASN A 280 -27.54 8.31 -8.99
C ASN A 280 -26.88 7.50 -10.12
N MET A 281 -25.63 7.11 -9.92
CA MET A 281 -24.93 6.11 -10.71
C MET A 281 -25.14 4.73 -10.10
N ARG A 282 -25.43 3.71 -10.91
CA ARG A 282 -25.77 2.36 -10.44
C ARG A 282 -24.95 1.27 -11.14
N LEU A 283 -24.84 0.12 -10.47
CA LEU A 283 -24.13 -1.05 -10.99
C LEU A 283 -24.81 -1.75 -12.17
N GLY A 284 -26.10 -1.52 -12.37
CA GLY A 284 -26.88 -2.13 -13.45
C GLY A 284 -28.06 -1.25 -13.86
N PRO A 285 -28.76 -1.60 -14.96
CA PRO A 285 -29.80 -0.78 -15.57
C PRO A 285 -31.15 -0.86 -14.85
N SER A 286 -31.17 -0.64 -13.54
CA SER A 286 -32.40 -0.57 -12.75
C SER A 286 -32.17 0.11 -11.40
N THR A 287 -33.26 0.49 -10.72
CA THR A 287 -33.21 1.01 -9.36
C THR A 287 -32.92 -0.05 -8.30
N SER A 288 -33.03 -1.35 -8.61
CA SER A 288 -32.70 -2.45 -7.69
C SER A 288 -31.19 -2.66 -7.56
N TYR A 289 -30.39 -2.19 -8.54
CA TYR A 289 -28.94 -2.19 -8.43
C TYR A 289 -28.44 -1.10 -7.48
N LYS A 290 -27.42 -1.44 -6.68
CA LYS A 290 -26.84 -0.55 -5.69
C LYS A 290 -26.29 0.74 -6.32
N SER A 291 -26.57 1.87 -5.67
CA SER A 291 -26.02 3.18 -6.03
C SER A 291 -24.54 3.27 -5.66
N LYS A 292 -23.74 3.87 -6.53
CA LYS A 292 -22.30 4.15 -6.37
C LYS A 292 -22.01 5.65 -6.25
N GLY A 293 -23.01 6.41 -5.83
CA GLY A 293 -22.94 7.85 -5.65
C GLY A 293 -23.62 8.61 -6.78
N TYR A 294 -23.27 9.89 -6.92
CA TYR A 294 -23.92 10.81 -7.86
C TYR A 294 -22.99 11.17 -9.02
N ILE A 295 -23.51 11.21 -10.24
CA ILE A 295 -22.82 11.79 -11.39
C ILE A 295 -22.96 13.30 -11.35
N THR A 296 -21.85 14.00 -11.58
CA THR A 296 -21.82 15.46 -11.66
C THR A 296 -22.51 15.96 -12.95
N PRO A 297 -23.12 17.15 -12.96
CA PRO A 297 -23.62 17.75 -14.19
C PRO A 297 -22.50 17.93 -15.24
N GLY A 298 -22.80 17.64 -16.51
CA GLY A 298 -21.80 17.69 -17.59
C GLY A 298 -22.22 16.94 -18.86
N ASN A 299 -21.29 16.83 -19.81
CA ASN A 299 -21.49 16.11 -21.07
C ASN A 299 -20.77 14.76 -21.03
N TYR A 300 -21.48 13.67 -21.27
CA TYR A 300 -21.00 12.30 -21.11
C TYR A 300 -21.27 11.45 -22.35
N THR A 301 -20.48 10.39 -22.53
CA THR A 301 -20.68 9.42 -23.61
C THR A 301 -21.43 8.20 -23.10
N ILE A 302 -22.54 7.84 -23.74
CA ILE A 302 -23.28 6.60 -23.45
C ILE A 302 -22.78 5.51 -24.38
N ILE A 303 -22.27 4.41 -23.79
CA ILE A 303 -21.69 3.27 -24.51
C ILE A 303 -22.63 2.06 -24.62
N LYS A 304 -23.63 1.97 -23.74
CA LYS A 304 -24.66 0.92 -23.77
C LYS A 304 -25.98 1.46 -23.27
N THR A 305 -27.07 0.91 -23.76
CA THR A 305 -28.43 1.20 -23.30
C THR A 305 -29.19 -0.06 -22.94
N SER A 306 -30.00 0.00 -21.90
CA SER A 306 -30.89 -1.09 -21.49
C SER A 306 -32.15 -0.46 -20.88
N GLY A 307 -33.25 -0.50 -21.62
CA GLY A 307 -34.45 0.27 -21.31
C GLY A 307 -34.15 1.77 -21.13
N ASP A 308 -34.61 2.34 -20.01
CA ASP A 308 -34.42 3.76 -19.67
C ASP A 308 -33.04 4.08 -19.06
N TRP A 309 -32.06 3.17 -19.18
CA TRP A 309 -30.73 3.32 -18.59
C TRP A 309 -29.63 3.39 -19.63
N GLY A 310 -28.63 4.22 -19.37
CA GLY A 310 -27.44 4.38 -20.18
C GLY A 310 -26.17 4.16 -19.36
N LYS A 311 -25.25 3.35 -19.88
CA LYS A 311 -23.93 3.14 -19.28
C LYS A 311 -22.98 4.25 -19.72
N VAL A 312 -22.47 5.00 -18.75
CA VAL A 312 -21.58 6.14 -18.98
C VAL A 312 -20.14 5.64 -19.17
N LYS A 313 -19.49 6.04 -20.27
CA LYS A 313 -18.12 5.61 -20.61
C LYS A 313 -17.11 5.99 -19.53
N GLU A 314 -17.22 7.23 -19.04
CA GLU A 314 -16.23 7.84 -18.15
C GLU A 314 -16.27 7.25 -16.73
N THR A 315 -17.43 6.72 -16.30
CA THR A 315 -17.63 6.21 -14.95
C THR A 315 -17.83 4.70 -14.90
N GLY A 316 -18.21 4.07 -16.01
CA GLY A 316 -18.52 2.64 -16.09
C GLY A 316 -19.86 2.24 -15.46
N TYR A 317 -20.64 3.19 -14.96
CA TYR A 317 -21.90 2.97 -14.24
C TYR A 317 -23.13 3.38 -15.07
N TRP A 318 -24.28 2.85 -14.67
CA TRP A 318 -25.56 3.11 -15.31
C TRP A 318 -26.26 4.32 -14.69
N VAL A 319 -26.81 5.19 -15.53
CA VAL A 319 -27.65 6.34 -15.13
C VAL A 319 -28.99 6.28 -15.85
N ALA A 320 -30.04 6.81 -15.21
CA ALA A 320 -31.35 6.88 -15.83
C ALA A 320 -31.38 7.98 -16.91
N LEU A 321 -31.62 7.59 -18.16
CA LEU A 321 -31.57 8.44 -19.34
C LEU A 321 -32.63 9.55 -19.33
N LYS A 322 -33.74 9.37 -18.59
CA LYS A 322 -34.78 10.40 -18.40
C LYS A 322 -34.26 11.71 -17.76
N TYR A 323 -33.09 11.68 -17.12
CA TYR A 323 -32.42 12.85 -16.55
C TYR A 323 -31.30 13.38 -17.44
N THR A 324 -31.28 12.97 -18.71
CA THR A 324 -30.26 13.31 -19.70
C THR A 324 -30.91 13.85 -20.96
N SER A 325 -30.22 14.71 -21.69
CA SER A 325 -30.64 15.19 -23.01
C SER A 325 -29.60 14.81 -24.06
N LYS A 326 -30.00 14.08 -25.11
CA LYS A 326 -29.10 13.75 -26.23
C LYS A 326 -28.57 15.02 -26.88
N ILE A 327 -27.28 15.04 -27.21
CA ILE A 327 -26.66 16.12 -27.97
C ILE A 327 -26.20 15.55 -29.32
N ASN A 328 -26.67 16.14 -30.42
CA ASN A 328 -26.34 15.70 -31.77
C ASN A 328 -24.96 16.25 -32.18
N SER A 329 -24.11 15.37 -32.68
CA SER A 329 -22.82 15.70 -33.28
C SER A 329 -23.03 16.32 -34.67
N SER A 330 -23.49 17.57 -34.71
CA SER A 330 -23.43 18.43 -35.90
C SER A 330 -23.63 19.89 -35.52
N SER A 331 -22.56 20.52 -35.06
CA SER A 331 -22.27 21.92 -35.39
C SER A 331 -20.78 22.15 -35.21
N SER A 332 -20.18 22.40 -36.37
CA SER A 332 -18.85 22.91 -36.62
C SER A 332 -18.35 23.79 -35.48
N GLU A 333 -17.18 23.43 -34.96
CA GLU A 333 -16.39 24.27 -34.08
C GLU A 333 -16.05 25.57 -34.81
N SER A 334 -16.89 26.58 -34.59
CA SER A 334 -16.52 27.95 -34.87
C SER A 334 -15.47 28.36 -33.84
N SER A 335 -14.28 28.69 -34.36
CA SER A 335 -13.24 29.41 -33.64
C SER A 335 -13.82 30.70 -33.06
N GLY A 336 -14.10 30.67 -31.77
CA GLY A 336 -14.43 31.85 -30.97
C GLY A 336 -13.28 32.15 -30.02
N ASN A 337 -12.36 32.98 -30.49
CA ASN A 337 -11.28 33.56 -29.71
C ASN A 337 -11.86 34.33 -28.51
N GLY A 338 -11.40 33.99 -27.31
CA GLY A 338 -11.88 34.57 -26.05
C GLY A 338 -10.77 34.55 -25.01
N SER A 339 -9.63 35.14 -25.37
CA SER A 339 -8.58 35.50 -24.44
C SER A 339 -9.14 36.49 -23.41
N SER A 340 -9.12 36.12 -22.14
CA SER A 340 -9.23 37.08 -21.04
C SER A 340 -8.25 36.67 -19.95
N SER A 341 -7.02 37.17 -20.15
CA SER A 341 -6.00 37.35 -19.14
C SER A 341 -6.57 38.16 -17.97
N SER A 342 -6.91 37.48 -16.88
CA SER A 342 -7.01 38.12 -15.56
C SER A 342 -5.67 37.95 -14.84
N SER A 343 -4.95 39.06 -14.76
CA SER A 343 -3.62 39.21 -14.16
C SER A 343 -3.71 39.18 -12.62
N GLY A 344 -4.00 38.01 -12.06
CA GLY A 344 -3.97 37.79 -10.62
C GLY A 344 -3.47 36.39 -10.29
N THR A 345 -2.30 36.30 -9.65
CA THR A 345 -1.83 35.04 -9.08
C THR A 345 -2.60 34.74 -7.79
N TYR A 346 -2.99 33.49 -7.55
CA TYR A 346 -3.62 33.08 -6.30
C TYR A 346 -3.03 31.77 -5.79
N LYS A 347 -3.04 31.57 -4.46
CA LYS A 347 -2.49 30.36 -3.84
C LYS A 347 -3.56 29.27 -3.69
N VAL A 348 -3.15 28.04 -3.92
CA VAL A 348 -3.97 26.85 -3.71
C VAL A 348 -3.17 25.81 -2.94
N GLU A 349 -3.86 25.02 -2.13
CA GLU A 349 -3.31 23.91 -1.36
C GLU A 349 -3.77 22.64 -2.04
N ILE A 350 -2.87 21.69 -2.21
CA ILE A 350 -3.26 20.39 -2.72
C ILE A 350 -4.12 19.69 -1.67
N ASN A 351 -5.36 19.35 -2.03
CA ASN A 351 -6.34 18.66 -1.18
C ASN A 351 -6.49 17.17 -1.55
N THR A 352 -5.46 16.61 -2.19
CA THR A 352 -5.35 15.19 -2.51
C THR A 352 -3.95 14.71 -2.19
N LEU A 353 -3.79 13.41 -1.89
CA LEU A 353 -2.54 12.82 -1.40
C LEU A 353 -1.34 13.11 -2.32
N ALA A 354 -1.58 13.04 -3.63
CA ALA A 354 -0.61 13.43 -4.64
C ALA A 354 -1.33 13.90 -5.91
N LEU A 355 -1.08 15.15 -6.32
CA LEU A 355 -1.62 15.73 -7.54
C LEU A 355 -0.58 15.68 -8.67
N ARG A 356 -0.97 15.14 -9.82
CA ARG A 356 -0.13 15.03 -11.02
C ARG A 356 0.04 16.37 -11.72
N MET A 357 1.29 16.75 -11.89
CA MET A 357 1.73 17.93 -12.62
C MET A 357 2.06 17.54 -14.08
N ARG A 358 1.57 18.30 -15.06
CA ARG A 358 1.63 17.95 -16.49
C ARG A 358 2.18 19.09 -17.35
N THR A 359 2.65 18.75 -18.55
CA THR A 359 3.16 19.74 -19.52
C THR A 359 2.06 20.62 -20.15
N GLY A 360 0.78 20.29 -19.99
CA GLY A 360 -0.34 21.07 -20.52
C GLY A 360 -1.67 20.80 -19.80
N PRO A 361 -2.71 21.60 -20.11
CA PRO A 361 -4.00 21.64 -19.40
C PRO A 361 -4.94 20.49 -19.81
N GLY A 362 -4.51 19.25 -19.56
CA GLY A 362 -5.27 18.05 -19.95
C GLY A 362 -4.61 16.76 -19.50
N THR A 363 -5.37 15.66 -19.46
CA THR A 363 -4.87 14.34 -19.05
C THR A 363 -4.03 13.65 -20.13
N GLU A 364 -4.13 14.13 -21.37
CA GLU A 364 -3.38 13.73 -22.55
C GLU A 364 -1.92 14.24 -22.54
N TYR A 365 -1.61 15.29 -21.76
CA TYR A 365 -0.27 15.85 -21.67
C TYR A 365 0.64 15.04 -20.74
N SER A 366 1.93 14.96 -21.08
CA SER A 366 2.93 14.18 -20.34
C SER A 366 3.05 14.61 -18.87
N MET A 367 3.17 13.63 -17.97
CA MET A 367 3.42 13.86 -16.54
C MET A 367 4.86 14.34 -16.30
N LYS A 368 5.04 15.32 -15.39
CA LYS A 368 6.35 15.86 -15.01
C LYS A 368 6.68 15.71 -13.52
N GLY A 369 5.70 15.40 -12.68
CA GLY A 369 5.93 15.16 -11.26
C GLY A 369 4.64 15.12 -10.45
N LEU A 370 4.79 15.09 -9.13
CA LEU A 370 3.68 15.08 -8.18
C LEU A 370 3.85 16.19 -7.15
N LEU A 371 2.72 16.75 -6.72
CA LEU A 371 2.61 17.67 -5.59
C LEU A 371 1.85 16.98 -4.47
N LEU A 372 2.41 16.96 -3.26
CA LEU A 372 1.82 16.26 -2.12
C LEU A 372 0.69 17.08 -1.47
N ILE A 373 -0.24 16.41 -0.79
CA ILE A 373 -1.27 17.08 0.02
C ILE A 373 -0.65 18.13 0.95
N GLY A 374 -1.32 19.27 1.11
CA GLY A 374 -0.79 20.38 1.90
C GLY A 374 0.24 21.26 1.19
N THR A 375 0.72 20.86 0.01
CA THR A 375 1.65 21.70 -0.77
C THR A 375 0.91 22.93 -1.26
N GLN A 376 1.42 24.11 -0.91
CA GLN A 376 0.88 25.37 -1.40
C GLN A 376 1.56 25.77 -2.71
N CYS A 377 0.75 26.13 -3.69
CA CYS A 377 1.18 26.43 -5.05
C CYS A 377 0.56 27.73 -5.53
N THR A 378 1.28 28.50 -6.32
CA THR A 378 0.77 29.75 -6.89
C THR A 378 0.28 29.50 -8.32
N ILE A 379 -0.98 29.80 -8.59
CA ILE A 379 -1.58 29.66 -9.92
C ILE A 379 -1.47 31.01 -10.65
N LYS A 380 -0.82 31.01 -11.83
CA LYS A 380 -0.67 32.20 -12.67
C LYS A 380 -1.61 32.26 -13.88
N ALA A 381 -2.19 31.13 -14.28
CA ALA A 381 -3.11 31.06 -15.41
C ALA A 381 -4.05 29.85 -15.28
N ASN A 382 -5.25 29.96 -15.84
CA ASN A 382 -6.26 28.90 -15.82
C ASN A 382 -6.69 28.53 -17.24
N LYS A 383 -6.88 27.24 -17.50
CA LYS A 383 -7.41 26.73 -18.77
C LYS A 383 -8.13 25.41 -18.54
N ASN A 384 -9.42 25.33 -18.90
CA ASN A 384 -10.23 24.10 -18.87
C ASN A 384 -10.21 23.34 -17.52
N GLY A 385 -10.26 24.09 -16.42
CA GLY A 385 -10.21 23.53 -15.06
C GLY A 385 -8.83 23.04 -14.63
N TRP A 386 -7.78 23.43 -15.35
CA TRP A 386 -6.38 23.29 -14.96
C TRP A 386 -5.79 24.66 -14.60
N GLY A 387 -4.92 24.68 -13.60
CA GLY A 387 -4.15 25.85 -13.19
C GLY A 387 -2.68 25.66 -13.55
N GLN A 388 -2.07 26.66 -14.14
CA GLN A 388 -0.65 26.72 -14.44
C GLN A 388 0.11 27.28 -13.24
N LEU A 389 1.10 26.53 -12.79
CA LEU A 389 1.98 26.89 -11.69
C LEU A 389 2.88 28.06 -12.08
N ALA A 390 3.01 29.04 -11.19
CA ALA A 390 3.90 30.18 -11.38
C ALA A 390 5.37 29.75 -11.34
N GLU A 391 5.69 28.79 -10.46
CA GLU A 391 7.02 28.37 -10.09
C GLU A 391 7.76 27.66 -11.23
N ASN A 392 7.05 26.86 -12.03
CA ASN A 392 7.66 26.00 -13.05
C ASN A 392 6.87 25.92 -14.38
N GLY A 393 5.72 26.59 -14.48
CA GLY A 393 4.93 26.64 -15.71
C GLY A 393 4.15 25.36 -16.06
N TYR A 394 4.16 24.34 -15.21
CA TYR A 394 3.40 23.12 -15.41
C TYR A 394 1.94 23.24 -14.93
N TRP A 395 1.09 22.30 -15.33
CA TRP A 395 -0.35 22.36 -15.13
C TRP A 395 -0.84 21.31 -14.13
N ILE A 396 -1.75 21.73 -13.26
CA ILE A 396 -2.38 20.89 -12.24
C ILE A 396 -3.91 21.00 -12.30
N LYS A 397 -4.63 19.93 -11.97
CA LYS A 397 -6.10 19.93 -12.04
C LYS A 397 -6.68 20.58 -10.79
N LEU A 398 -7.36 21.72 -10.95
CA LEU A 398 -7.82 22.57 -9.85
C LEU A 398 -8.89 21.90 -8.96
N SER A 399 -9.61 20.90 -9.46
CA SER A 399 -10.60 20.14 -8.68
C SER A 399 -10.00 19.35 -7.52
N TYR A 400 -8.68 19.19 -7.46
CA TYR A 400 -7.95 18.54 -6.37
C TYR A 400 -7.21 19.53 -5.48
N THR A 401 -7.55 20.81 -5.59
CA THR A 401 -6.95 21.87 -4.78
C THR A 401 -8.04 22.56 -4.00
N VAL A 402 -7.70 23.03 -2.81
CA VAL A 402 -8.51 24.02 -2.08
C VAL A 402 -7.78 25.37 -2.19
N PRO A 403 -8.49 26.50 -2.27
CA PRO A 403 -7.83 27.79 -2.12
C PRO A 403 -7.05 27.81 -0.80
N VAL A 404 -5.76 28.17 -0.86
CA VAL A 404 -5.10 28.70 0.34
C VAL A 404 -5.58 30.11 0.37
N ASP A 405 -6.59 30.39 1.20
CA ASP A 405 -7.05 31.74 1.37
C ASP A 405 -5.97 32.52 2.14
N GLY A 406 -4.96 32.95 1.39
CA GLY A 406 -4.26 34.17 1.69
C GLY A 406 -5.26 35.31 1.64
N GLU A 407 -4.99 36.33 2.44
CA GLU A 407 -5.81 37.51 2.56
C GLU A 407 -6.22 38.04 1.18
N TYR A 408 -7.52 38.09 0.91
CA TYR A 408 -8.02 38.70 -0.31
C TYR A 408 -9.14 39.68 0.02
N ASN A 409 -9.26 40.71 -0.80
CA ASN A 409 -10.23 41.76 -0.56
C ASN A 409 -11.55 41.43 -1.26
N VAL A 410 -12.65 41.78 -0.60
CA VAL A 410 -13.99 41.76 -1.16
C VAL A 410 -14.64 43.12 -1.00
N LYS A 411 -15.39 43.54 -2.01
CA LYS A 411 -16.22 44.75 -1.96
C LYS A 411 -17.65 44.34 -1.58
N VAL A 412 -18.13 44.90 -0.47
CA VAL A 412 -19.51 44.78 0.00
C VAL A 412 -20.27 46.03 -0.44
N THR A 413 -21.31 45.86 -1.25
CA THR A 413 -22.19 46.96 -1.69
C THR A 413 -23.52 47.00 -0.92
N ALA A 414 -23.91 45.89 -0.29
CA ALA A 414 -25.13 45.78 0.48
C ALA A 414 -25.02 46.58 1.80
N LYS A 415 -26.05 47.40 2.09
CA LYS A 415 -26.12 48.18 3.34
C LYS A 415 -26.28 47.32 4.59
N ASP A 416 -27.00 46.19 4.45
CA ASP A 416 -27.41 45.33 5.56
C ASP A 416 -26.93 43.88 5.39
N LEU A 417 -25.66 43.66 5.02
CA LEU A 417 -25.10 42.31 4.93
C LEU A 417 -24.86 41.73 6.34
N ASN A 418 -25.58 40.66 6.67
CA ASN A 418 -25.49 39.99 7.96
C ASN A 418 -24.08 39.46 8.24
N MET A 419 -23.59 39.77 9.44
CA MET A 419 -22.33 39.29 9.98
C MET A 419 -22.60 38.30 11.13
N ARG A 420 -21.93 37.15 11.14
CA ARG A 420 -22.25 36.00 12.02
C ARG A 420 -21.04 35.43 12.75
N THR A 421 -21.27 34.73 13.86
CA THR A 421 -20.19 34.09 14.66
C THR A 421 -19.56 32.87 13.99
N GLY A 422 -20.13 32.33 12.91
CA GLY A 422 -19.61 31.18 12.17
C GLY A 422 -20.17 31.08 10.75
N PRO A 423 -19.64 30.16 9.93
CA PRO A 423 -19.98 30.02 8.52
C PRO A 423 -21.34 29.34 8.32
N GLY A 424 -22.42 30.12 8.38
CA GLY A 424 -23.77 29.58 8.17
C GLY A 424 -24.89 30.44 8.74
N ILE A 425 -26.11 30.21 8.27
CA ILE A 425 -27.31 30.94 8.73
C ILE A 425 -27.75 30.56 10.15
N PHE A 426 -27.30 29.41 10.66
CA PHE A 426 -27.60 28.92 12.01
C PHE A 426 -26.70 29.53 13.09
N TYR A 427 -25.64 30.25 12.71
CA TYR A 427 -24.76 30.95 13.65
C TYR A 427 -25.34 32.31 14.04
N THR A 428 -25.08 32.73 15.28
CA THR A 428 -25.62 33.96 15.86
C THR A 428 -25.26 35.20 15.03
N ARG A 429 -26.27 36.01 14.68
CA ARG A 429 -26.08 37.31 14.01
C ARG A 429 -25.47 38.31 14.99
N LYS A 430 -24.37 38.97 14.58
CA LYS A 430 -23.64 39.98 15.36
C LYS A 430 -23.78 41.41 14.81
N GLY A 431 -24.66 41.59 13.83
CA GLY A 431 -24.99 42.88 13.22
C GLY A 431 -24.83 42.85 11.71
N TYR A 432 -24.52 44.01 11.14
CA TYR A 432 -24.31 44.22 9.71
C TYR A 432 -22.88 44.69 9.45
N ILE A 433 -22.28 44.23 8.35
CA ILE A 433 -21.01 44.74 7.89
C ILE A 433 -21.22 46.01 7.06
N LYS A 434 -20.42 47.06 7.32
CA LYS A 434 -20.50 48.32 6.57
C LYS A 434 -20.15 48.10 5.09
N PRO A 435 -20.84 48.75 4.13
CA PRO A 435 -20.40 48.78 2.75
C PRO A 435 -18.94 49.26 2.62
N GLY A 436 -18.19 48.65 1.71
CA GLY A 436 -16.77 48.96 1.51
C GLY A 436 -15.92 47.74 1.22
N THR A 437 -14.61 47.94 1.21
CA THR A 437 -13.62 46.87 1.00
C THR A 437 -13.28 46.20 2.32
N HIS A 438 -13.35 44.86 2.36
CA HIS A 438 -13.03 44.05 3.54
C HIS A 438 -12.09 42.92 3.15
N THR A 439 -11.12 42.64 4.01
CA THR A 439 -10.17 41.54 3.82
C THR A 439 -10.74 40.25 4.39
N ILE A 440 -10.72 39.17 3.61
CA ILE A 440 -11.15 37.83 4.00
C ILE A 440 -9.91 36.99 4.31
N VAL A 441 -9.90 36.33 5.48
CA VAL A 441 -8.77 35.53 5.99
C VAL A 441 -9.04 34.04 6.02
N GLU A 442 -10.30 33.62 5.84
CA GLU A 442 -10.75 32.24 5.93
C GLU A 442 -12.06 32.09 5.15
N THR A 443 -12.27 30.97 4.45
CA THR A 443 -13.56 30.66 3.82
C THR A 443 -14.09 29.28 4.16
N ASP A 444 -15.41 29.15 4.23
CA ASP A 444 -16.11 27.87 4.45
C ASP A 444 -17.54 27.96 3.90
N GLY A 445 -17.94 27.00 3.06
CA GLY A 445 -19.32 26.89 2.57
C GLY A 445 -19.88 28.15 1.86
N GLY A 446 -19.03 28.91 1.18
CA GLY A 446 -19.39 30.20 0.55
C GLY A 446 -19.56 31.36 1.54
N TRP A 447 -19.00 31.24 2.74
CA TRP A 447 -18.82 32.31 3.72
C TRP A 447 -17.35 32.71 3.81
N GLY A 448 -17.09 33.96 4.16
CA GLY A 448 -15.74 34.48 4.36
C GLY A 448 -15.63 35.16 5.72
N LYS A 449 -14.54 34.91 6.44
CA LYS A 449 -14.22 35.53 7.72
C LYS A 449 -13.46 36.83 7.51
N VAL A 450 -14.00 37.91 8.07
CA VAL A 450 -13.49 39.27 7.87
C VAL A 450 -12.35 39.55 8.85
N LYS A 451 -11.19 39.99 8.35
CA LYS A 451 -9.97 40.22 9.13
C LYS A 451 -10.17 41.20 10.29
N SER A 452 -10.89 42.29 10.04
CA SER A 452 -11.01 43.43 10.98
C SER A 452 -11.85 43.13 12.21
N ASN A 453 -12.74 42.14 12.16
CA ASN A 453 -13.68 41.86 13.25
C ASN A 453 -13.85 40.36 13.57
N GLY A 454 -13.26 39.46 12.78
CA GLY A 454 -13.27 38.02 13.02
C GLY A 454 -14.59 37.31 12.72
N TYR A 455 -15.59 38.00 12.17
CA TYR A 455 -16.91 37.44 11.91
C TYR A 455 -17.12 37.04 10.43
N TRP A 456 -18.14 36.23 10.19
CA TRP A 456 -18.42 35.61 8.90
C TRP A 456 -19.50 36.35 8.12
N ILE A 457 -19.27 36.57 6.83
CA ILE A 457 -20.21 37.16 5.87
C ILE A 457 -20.42 36.22 4.69
N LYS A 458 -21.61 36.26 4.07
CA LYS A 458 -21.91 35.39 2.91
C LYS A 458 -21.30 35.99 1.64
N LEU A 459 -20.35 35.28 1.03
CA LEU A 459 -19.55 35.79 -0.09
C LEU A 459 -20.36 36.03 -1.37
N SER A 460 -21.51 35.37 -1.53
CA SER A 460 -22.43 35.60 -2.65
C SER A 460 -23.00 37.03 -2.71
N TYR A 461 -22.86 37.81 -1.63
CA TYR A 461 -23.25 39.22 -1.56
C TYR A 461 -22.05 40.17 -1.67
N THR A 462 -20.91 39.68 -2.13
CA THR A 462 -19.66 40.43 -2.23
C THR A 462 -19.04 40.23 -3.60
N THR A 463 -18.21 41.18 -4.03
CA THR A 463 -17.39 41.05 -5.24
C THR A 463 -15.93 40.93 -4.82
N LYS A 464 -15.25 39.84 -5.17
CA LYS A 464 -13.81 39.71 -4.96
C LYS A 464 -13.07 40.74 -5.82
N ILE A 465 -12.15 41.51 -5.22
CA ILE A 465 -11.39 42.58 -5.88
C ILE A 465 -9.88 42.38 -5.76
#